data_AF-A0A413YVK5-F1
#
_entry.id   AF-A0A413YVK5-F1
#
_cell.length_a   1.000
_cell.length_b   1.000
_cell.length_c   1.000
_cell.angle_alpha   90.00
_cell.angle_beta   90.00
_cell.angle_gamma   90.00
#
_symmetry.space_group_name_H-M   'P 1'
#
loop_
_entity.id
_entity.type
_entity.pdbx_description
1 polymer ?
#
loop_
_entity_poly.entity_id
_entity_poly.type
_entity_poly.pdbx_seq_one_letter_code
_entity_poly.pdbx_strand_id
1 'polypeptide(L)'
;MKIYVGIDIAKLNHFAAAISSDGEIIIEPFKFTNDADGFQLLVSKLESFDKNSLIIGLESTAHYGDNLVRFLVTELYQVCVLNPIKTCQMRKNNVRKTKTDKVDTYVIAKTLMMQDNLRFVSFFDLDMMDLKALGRFRQKTIKQRTRLKIQLTTYVDQVFPEIQYFFKSGLHQHAVYALLKEAPSPKEIASMHMTHLANLLKVNSHGHFTKEQAKELRVLAQKSVGANDSAISIQITQTIQQIELLDSQLEKIEAEMTDIMKFNDSVIMTIPGIGYINGGMILGEIGDIHRFSNPNKLLAFAGLDPSVYQSGNFQAKT
;
A
#
# COMPACT_ATOMS: atom_id res chain seq x y z
N MET A 1 -37.86 0.80 -13.92
CA MET A 1 -37.34 -0.57 -14.12
C MET A 1 -35.86 -0.54 -13.74
N LYS A 2 -35.40 -1.39 -12.81
CA LYS A 2 -33.97 -1.41 -12.43
C LYS A 2 -33.22 -2.39 -13.33
N ILE A 3 -32.00 -2.05 -13.69
CA ILE A 3 -31.13 -2.85 -14.56
C ILE A 3 -29.87 -3.19 -13.78
N TYR A 4 -29.56 -4.47 -13.70
CA TYR A 4 -28.42 -4.99 -12.96
C TYR A 4 -27.36 -5.47 -13.95
N VAL A 5 -26.20 -4.82 -13.92
CA VAL A 5 -25.05 -5.15 -14.77
C VAL A 5 -24.06 -5.96 -13.94
N GLY A 6 -23.78 -7.19 -14.36
CA GLY A 6 -22.75 -8.02 -13.73
C GLY A 6 -21.49 -8.01 -14.57
N ILE A 7 -20.36 -7.63 -13.96
CA ILE A 7 -19.06 -7.58 -14.62
C ILE A 7 -18.13 -8.60 -13.98
N ASP A 8 -17.66 -9.54 -14.79
CA ASP A 8 -16.60 -10.48 -14.42
C ASP A 8 -15.24 -9.92 -14.85
N ILE A 9 -14.33 -9.80 -13.88
CA ILE A 9 -13.05 -9.12 -14.05
C ILE A 9 -11.94 -10.15 -14.29
N ALA A 10 -11.28 -10.08 -15.45
CA ALA A 10 -10.00 -10.73 -15.70
C ALA A 10 -8.89 -9.74 -16.08
N LYS A 11 -7.65 -10.24 -16.21
CA LYS A 11 -6.45 -9.41 -16.43
C LYS A 11 -6.49 -8.56 -17.71
N LEU A 12 -6.88 -9.16 -18.83
CA LEU A 12 -6.81 -8.53 -20.16
C LEU A 12 -8.16 -8.10 -20.69
N ASN A 13 -9.19 -8.91 -20.42
CA ASN A 13 -10.53 -8.71 -20.95
C ASN A 13 -11.55 -9.00 -19.87
N HIS A 14 -12.53 -8.15 -19.76
CA HIS A 14 -13.66 -8.30 -18.86
C HIS A 14 -14.87 -8.80 -19.66
N PHE A 15 -15.84 -9.38 -18.95
CA PHE A 15 -17.14 -9.70 -19.50
C PHE A 15 -18.21 -8.92 -18.75
N ALA A 16 -19.20 -8.39 -19.47
CA ALA A 16 -20.35 -7.72 -18.88
C ALA A 16 -21.66 -8.28 -19.46
N ALA A 17 -22.67 -8.41 -18.61
CA ALA A 17 -24.04 -8.73 -19.00
C ALA A 17 -25.02 -7.90 -18.17
N ALA A 18 -26.21 -7.62 -18.70
CA ALA A 18 -27.23 -6.84 -18.01
C ALA A 18 -28.58 -7.58 -17.95
N ILE A 19 -29.22 -7.54 -16.78
CA ILE A 19 -30.50 -8.20 -16.50
C ILE A 19 -31.49 -7.18 -15.93
N SER A 20 -32.75 -7.26 -16.33
CA SER A 20 -33.88 -6.53 -15.73
C SER A 20 -34.16 -6.98 -14.28
N SER A 21 -34.84 -6.14 -13.49
CA SER A 21 -35.53 -6.53 -12.26
C SER A 21 -36.45 -7.75 -12.41
N ASP A 22 -36.97 -8.00 -13.62
CA ASP A 22 -37.87 -9.13 -13.91
C ASP A 22 -37.12 -10.41 -14.29
N GLY A 23 -35.79 -10.36 -14.34
CA GLY A 23 -34.94 -11.50 -14.70
C GLY A 23 -34.72 -11.68 -16.21
N GLU A 24 -35.26 -10.79 -17.04
CA GLU A 24 -35.02 -10.80 -18.48
C GLU A 24 -33.63 -10.29 -18.82
N ILE A 25 -32.96 -10.96 -19.77
CA ILE A 25 -31.62 -10.58 -20.24
C ILE A 25 -31.79 -9.41 -21.21
N ILE A 26 -31.27 -8.24 -20.84
CA ILE A 26 -31.31 -7.02 -21.66
C ILE A 26 -30.08 -6.96 -22.56
N ILE A 27 -28.91 -7.32 -22.02
CA ILE A 27 -27.65 -7.33 -22.76
C ILE A 27 -27.00 -8.69 -22.58
N GLU A 28 -26.77 -9.39 -23.70
CA GLU A 28 -26.02 -10.64 -23.70
C GLU A 28 -24.54 -10.42 -23.33
N PRO A 29 -23.88 -11.40 -22.68
CA PRO A 29 -22.49 -11.34 -22.28
C PRO A 29 -21.58 -10.95 -23.43
N PHE A 30 -21.01 -9.75 -23.33
CA PHE A 30 -20.03 -9.24 -24.28
C PHE A 30 -18.68 -9.05 -23.60
N LYS A 31 -17.65 -9.18 -24.42
CA LYS A 31 -16.25 -9.03 -24.00
C LYS A 31 -15.80 -7.61 -24.27
N PHE A 32 -15.07 -7.01 -23.34
CA PHE A 32 -14.40 -5.72 -23.53
C PHE A 32 -12.99 -5.76 -22.94
N THR A 33 -12.10 -4.93 -23.48
CA THR A 33 -10.68 -4.83 -23.09
C THR A 33 -10.51 -3.98 -21.83
N ASN A 34 -9.44 -4.22 -21.09
CA ASN A 34 -9.06 -3.40 -19.92
C ASN A 34 -8.23 -2.18 -20.37
N ASP A 35 -8.84 -1.32 -21.19
CA ASP A 35 -8.28 -0.08 -21.73
C ASP A 35 -9.40 0.95 -21.96
N ALA A 36 -9.02 2.16 -22.37
CA ALA A 36 -9.96 3.26 -22.57
C ALA A 36 -11.05 2.92 -23.61
N ASP A 37 -10.67 2.26 -24.71
CA ASP A 37 -11.60 1.87 -25.78
C ASP A 37 -12.62 0.82 -25.28
N GLY A 38 -12.16 -0.15 -24.49
CA GLY A 38 -13.02 -1.15 -23.87
C GLY A 38 -13.97 -0.57 -22.83
N PHE A 39 -13.53 0.43 -22.07
CA PHE A 39 -14.38 1.14 -21.11
C PHE A 39 -15.43 2.00 -21.83
N GLN A 40 -15.06 2.67 -22.92
CA GLN A 40 -16.02 3.40 -23.75
C GLN A 40 -17.03 2.46 -24.43
N LEU A 41 -16.59 1.26 -24.84
CA LEU A 41 -17.49 0.23 -25.36
C LEU A 41 -18.55 -0.16 -24.32
N LEU A 42 -18.15 -0.36 -23.06
CA LEU A 42 -19.10 -0.62 -21.97
C LEU A 42 -20.10 0.54 -21.81
N VAL A 43 -19.62 1.79 -21.77
CA VAL A 43 -20.47 2.97 -21.60
C VAL A 43 -21.46 3.12 -22.76
N SER A 44 -21.01 2.97 -24.00
CA SER A 44 -21.88 3.07 -25.19
C SER A 44 -23.03 2.05 -25.18
N LYS A 45 -22.81 0.87 -24.59
CA LYS A 45 -23.86 -0.15 -24.40
C LYS A 45 -24.82 0.17 -23.27
N LEU A 46 -24.41 1.01 -22.32
CA LEU A 46 -25.20 1.41 -21.16
C LEU A 46 -25.87 2.77 -21.34
N GLU A 47 -25.43 3.59 -22.30
CA GLU A 47 -25.89 4.96 -22.54
C GLU A 47 -27.39 5.05 -22.89
N SER A 48 -27.95 4.00 -23.49
CA SER A 48 -29.38 3.92 -23.80
C SER A 48 -30.27 3.80 -22.56
N PHE A 49 -29.70 3.59 -21.37
CA PHE A 49 -30.45 3.40 -20.13
C PHE A 49 -30.20 4.55 -19.15
N ASP A 50 -31.21 4.84 -18.33
CA ASP A 50 -31.07 5.85 -17.27
C ASP A 50 -30.03 5.41 -16.22
N LYS A 51 -29.02 6.26 -15.99
CA LYS A 51 -27.92 6.00 -15.04
C LYS A 51 -28.42 5.71 -13.63
N ASN A 52 -29.53 6.32 -13.20
CA ASN A 52 -30.10 6.09 -11.87
C ASN A 52 -30.79 4.73 -11.72
N SER A 53 -31.11 4.09 -12.83
CA SER A 53 -31.72 2.77 -12.85
C SER A 53 -30.72 1.64 -13.05
N LEU A 54 -29.47 1.98 -13.41
CA LEU A 54 -28.36 1.06 -13.61
C LEU A 54 -27.57 0.81 -12.32
N ILE A 55 -27.51 -0.44 -11.90
CA ILE A 55 -26.68 -0.92 -10.79
C ILE A 55 -25.62 -1.84 -11.36
N ILE A 56 -24.36 -1.44 -11.28
CA ILE A 56 -23.22 -2.22 -11.77
C ILE A 56 -22.58 -2.96 -10.60
N GLY A 57 -22.46 -4.27 -10.69
CA GLY A 57 -21.75 -5.10 -9.73
C GLY A 57 -20.52 -5.72 -10.33
N LEU A 58 -19.42 -5.71 -9.57
CA LEU A 58 -18.20 -6.43 -9.92
C LEU A 58 -17.78 -7.32 -8.76
N GLU A 59 -17.16 -8.45 -9.07
CA GLU A 59 -16.54 -9.30 -8.04
C GLU A 59 -15.17 -8.75 -7.67
N SER A 60 -14.84 -8.70 -6.37
CA SER A 60 -13.52 -8.25 -5.90
C SER A 60 -12.42 -9.26 -6.27
N THR A 61 -11.89 -9.20 -7.49
CA THR A 61 -10.76 -10.01 -7.97
C THR A 61 -9.47 -9.17 -8.10
N ALA A 62 -8.65 -9.20 -7.04
CA ALA A 62 -7.35 -8.52 -7.00
C ALA A 62 -7.44 -7.02 -7.38
N HIS A 63 -6.42 -6.48 -8.05
CA HIS A 63 -6.32 -5.07 -8.47
C HIS A 63 -6.79 -4.83 -9.91
N TYR A 64 -7.23 -5.88 -10.63
CA TYR A 64 -7.57 -5.76 -12.05
C TYR A 64 -8.87 -4.98 -12.29
N GLY A 65 -9.72 -4.86 -11.28
CA GLY A 65 -10.98 -4.11 -11.35
C GLY A 65 -10.87 -2.64 -10.94
N ASP A 66 -9.77 -2.23 -10.29
CA ASP A 66 -9.70 -0.92 -9.63
C ASP A 66 -9.80 0.23 -10.64
N ASN A 67 -9.18 0.09 -11.81
CA ASN A 67 -9.26 1.08 -12.90
C ASN A 67 -10.69 1.23 -13.42
N LEU A 68 -11.40 0.12 -13.59
CA LEU A 68 -12.78 0.12 -14.05
C LEU A 68 -13.71 0.73 -13.01
N VAL A 69 -13.51 0.43 -11.73
CA VAL A 69 -14.27 1.05 -10.63
C VAL A 69 -14.06 2.55 -10.60
N ARG A 70 -12.82 3.04 -10.68
CA ARG A 70 -12.50 4.48 -10.73
C ARG A 70 -13.19 5.16 -11.91
N PHE A 71 -13.09 4.56 -13.10
CA PHE A 71 -13.71 5.09 -14.31
C PHE A 71 -15.23 5.21 -14.16
N LEU A 72 -15.90 4.14 -13.74
CA LEU A 72 -17.36 4.11 -13.60
C LEU A 72 -17.87 5.06 -12.51
N VAL A 73 -17.18 5.17 -11.37
CA VAL A 73 -17.54 6.11 -10.30
C VAL A 73 -17.35 7.57 -10.75
N THR A 74 -16.29 7.85 -11.52
CA THR A 74 -16.04 9.19 -12.09
C THR A 74 -17.12 9.58 -13.09
N GLU A 75 -17.61 8.62 -13.89
CA GLU A 75 -18.73 8.78 -14.81
C GLU A 75 -20.12 8.78 -14.12
N LEU A 76 -20.14 8.79 -12.79
CA LEU A 76 -21.33 8.86 -11.93
C LEU A 76 -22.25 7.63 -12.04
N TYR A 77 -21.71 6.45 -12.35
CA TYR A 77 -22.45 5.19 -12.29
C TYR A 77 -22.51 4.63 -10.86
N GLN A 78 -23.61 3.92 -10.56
CA GLN A 78 -23.77 3.22 -9.29
C GLN A 78 -23.03 1.88 -9.31
N VAL A 79 -21.85 1.85 -8.70
CA VAL A 79 -20.96 0.68 -8.69
C VAL A 79 -20.99 -0.02 -7.34
N CYS A 80 -21.10 -1.35 -7.33
CA CYS A 80 -21.05 -2.19 -6.15
C CYS A 80 -19.95 -3.25 -6.30
N VAL A 81 -19.05 -3.32 -5.31
CA VAL A 81 -18.01 -4.36 -5.27
C VAL A 81 -18.47 -5.49 -4.34
N LEU A 82 -18.71 -6.66 -4.93
CA LEU A 82 -19.18 -7.85 -4.23
C LEU A 82 -18.02 -8.67 -3.68
N ASN A 83 -18.22 -9.20 -2.46
CA ASN A 83 -17.28 -10.14 -1.86
C ASN A 83 -17.34 -11.50 -2.59
N PRO A 84 -16.19 -12.07 -3.02
CA PRO A 84 -16.11 -13.35 -3.71
C PRO A 84 -16.75 -14.52 -2.97
N ILE A 85 -16.85 -14.45 -1.64
CA ILE A 85 -17.52 -15.48 -0.84
C ILE A 85 -19.02 -15.54 -1.16
N LYS A 86 -19.65 -14.37 -1.35
CA LYS A 86 -21.10 -14.27 -1.65
C LYS A 86 -21.41 -14.79 -3.06
N THR A 87 -20.61 -14.39 -4.05
CA THR A 87 -20.73 -14.90 -5.43
C THR A 87 -20.49 -16.41 -5.46
N CYS A 88 -19.51 -16.93 -4.71
CA CYS A 88 -19.26 -18.37 -4.60
C CYS A 88 -20.43 -19.15 -3.98
N GLN A 89 -21.09 -18.62 -2.95
CA GLN A 89 -22.30 -19.23 -2.36
C GLN A 89 -23.43 -19.30 -3.39
N MET A 90 -23.63 -18.23 -4.16
CA MET A 90 -24.64 -18.18 -5.21
C MET A 90 -24.34 -19.17 -6.34
N ARG A 91 -23.06 -19.37 -6.71
CA ARG A 91 -22.66 -20.43 -7.66
C ARG A 91 -23.02 -21.82 -7.17
N LYS A 92 -22.92 -22.10 -5.87
CA LYS A 92 -23.27 -23.42 -5.29
C LYS A 92 -24.77 -23.71 -5.32
N ASN A 93 -25.60 -22.68 -5.33
CA ASN A 93 -27.07 -22.82 -5.43
C ASN A 93 -27.56 -23.10 -6.85
N ASN A 94 -26.71 -22.99 -7.89
CA ASN A 94 -27.09 -23.31 -9.26
C ASN A 94 -27.00 -24.82 -9.54
N VAL A 95 -28.03 -25.36 -10.20
CA VAL A 95 -28.17 -26.79 -10.55
C VAL A 95 -27.07 -27.26 -11.52
N ARG A 96 -26.61 -26.39 -12.43
CA ARG A 96 -25.49 -26.67 -13.34
C ARG A 96 -24.21 -26.00 -12.83
N LYS A 97 -23.20 -26.82 -12.51
CA LYS A 97 -21.88 -26.37 -12.01
C LYS A 97 -20.92 -26.02 -13.15
N THR A 98 -21.34 -25.15 -14.07
CA THR A 98 -20.51 -24.76 -15.22
C THR A 98 -19.84 -23.42 -14.93
N LYS A 99 -18.51 -23.41 -14.79
CA LYS A 99 -17.71 -22.19 -14.60
C LYS A 99 -17.30 -21.64 -15.98
N THR A 100 -17.92 -20.56 -16.41
CA THR A 100 -17.52 -19.79 -17.60
C THR A 100 -17.70 -18.31 -17.30
N ASP A 101 -16.84 -17.47 -17.84
CA ASP A 101 -16.85 -16.01 -17.64
C ASP A 101 -18.25 -15.42 -17.96
N LYS A 102 -18.92 -15.94 -18.98
CA LYS A 102 -20.30 -15.57 -19.34
C LYS A 102 -21.32 -15.91 -18.26
N VAL A 103 -21.25 -17.12 -17.68
CA VAL A 103 -22.15 -17.51 -16.59
C VAL A 103 -21.86 -16.71 -15.32
N ASP A 104 -20.59 -16.38 -15.07
CA ASP A 104 -20.19 -15.61 -13.90
C ASP A 104 -20.77 -14.18 -13.94
N THR A 105 -20.86 -13.52 -15.11
CA THR A 105 -21.56 -12.22 -15.23
C THR A 105 -23.02 -12.27 -14.79
N TYR A 106 -23.76 -13.31 -15.20
CA TYR A 106 -25.16 -13.49 -14.78
C TYR A 106 -25.28 -13.80 -13.29
N VAL A 107 -24.35 -14.58 -12.74
CA VAL A 107 -24.32 -14.87 -11.29
C VAL A 107 -24.10 -13.57 -10.50
N ILE A 108 -23.21 -12.70 -10.95
CA ILE A 108 -22.95 -11.40 -10.33
C ILE A 108 -24.21 -10.53 -10.38
N ALA A 109 -24.82 -10.36 -11.56
CA ALA A 109 -26.06 -9.58 -11.72
C ALA A 109 -27.20 -10.12 -10.83
N LYS A 110 -27.42 -11.43 -10.83
CA LYS A 110 -28.43 -12.08 -9.98
C LYS A 110 -28.12 -11.93 -8.48
N THR A 111 -26.84 -11.92 -8.10
CA THR A 111 -26.43 -11.69 -6.71
C THR A 111 -26.75 -10.26 -6.27
N LEU A 112 -26.63 -9.27 -7.16
CA LEU A 112 -27.06 -7.90 -6.87
C LEU A 112 -28.58 -7.80 -6.69
N MET A 113 -29.35 -8.48 -7.55
CA MET A 113 -30.81 -8.48 -7.49
C MET A 113 -31.35 -9.01 -6.16
N MET A 114 -30.68 -10.02 -5.59
CA MET A 114 -31.10 -10.65 -4.33
C MET A 114 -30.63 -9.93 -3.07
N GLN A 115 -29.84 -8.87 -3.19
CA GLN A 115 -29.36 -8.11 -2.04
C GLN A 115 -30.29 -6.93 -1.72
N ASP A 116 -30.85 -6.94 -0.51
CA ASP A 116 -31.70 -5.86 -0.02
C ASP A 116 -30.91 -4.56 0.22
N ASN A 117 -29.64 -4.68 0.64
CA ASN A 117 -28.76 -3.56 0.95
C ASN A 117 -27.50 -3.61 0.08
N LEU A 118 -27.50 -2.83 -1.00
CA LEU A 118 -26.34 -2.62 -1.87
C LEU A 118 -25.50 -1.46 -1.33
N ARG A 119 -24.19 -1.69 -1.19
CA ARG A 119 -23.22 -0.63 -0.87
C ARG A 119 -22.62 -0.12 -2.17
N PHE A 120 -22.82 1.15 -2.47
CA PHE A 120 -22.21 1.80 -3.61
C PHE A 120 -20.82 2.33 -3.26
N VAL A 121 -19.90 2.22 -4.21
CA VAL A 121 -18.56 2.81 -4.11
C VAL A 121 -18.70 4.32 -4.27
N SER A 122 -18.14 5.05 -3.32
CA SER A 122 -18.10 6.51 -3.30
C SER A 122 -16.71 7.03 -3.63
N PHE A 123 -16.58 8.35 -3.87
CA PHE A 123 -15.27 9.00 -3.97
C PHE A 123 -14.41 8.77 -2.71
N PHE A 124 -15.04 8.78 -1.53
CA PHE A 124 -14.36 8.44 -0.28
C PHE A 124 -13.76 7.03 -0.32
N ASP A 125 -14.46 6.05 -0.89
CA ASP A 125 -13.91 4.69 -1.02
C ASP A 125 -12.69 4.63 -1.96
N LEU A 126 -12.63 5.49 -2.99
CA LEU A 126 -11.46 5.59 -3.87
C LEU A 126 -10.25 6.13 -3.10
N ASP A 127 -10.44 7.17 -2.29
CA ASP A 127 -9.39 7.69 -1.42
C ASP A 127 -8.89 6.64 -0.42
N MET A 128 -9.80 5.83 0.13
CA MET A 128 -9.41 4.71 1.00
C MET A 128 -8.58 3.66 0.25
N MET A 129 -8.91 3.38 -1.03
CA MET A 129 -8.10 2.49 -1.87
C MET A 129 -6.69 3.05 -2.07
N ASP A 130 -6.57 4.36 -2.31
CA ASP A 130 -5.28 5.04 -2.45
C ASP A 130 -4.47 5.02 -1.15
N LEU A 131 -5.09 5.32 0.00
CA LEU A 131 -4.46 5.19 1.32
C LEU A 131 -3.96 3.78 1.60
N LYS A 132 -4.74 2.76 1.20
CA LYS A 132 -4.35 1.36 1.33
C LYS A 132 -3.12 1.03 0.50
N ALA A 133 -3.11 1.47 -0.77
CA ALA A 133 -2.01 1.23 -1.69
C ALA A 133 -0.73 1.93 -1.20
N LEU A 134 -0.82 3.21 -0.82
CA LEU A 134 0.28 4.01 -0.27
C LEU A 134 0.79 3.43 1.05
N GLY A 135 -0.11 3.04 1.96
CA GLY A 135 0.26 2.43 3.25
C GLY A 135 1.04 1.12 3.08
N ARG A 136 0.59 0.25 2.16
CA ARG A 136 1.31 -1.00 1.82
C ARG A 136 2.65 -0.73 1.15
N PHE A 137 2.69 0.23 0.23
CA PHE A 137 3.93 0.63 -0.43
C PHE A 137 4.93 1.19 0.59
N ARG A 138 4.50 2.09 1.48
CA ARG A 138 5.30 2.61 2.60
C ARG A 138 5.91 1.50 3.44
N GLN A 139 5.11 0.51 3.88
CA GLN A 139 5.63 -0.61 4.66
C GLN A 139 6.72 -1.39 3.91
N LYS A 140 6.54 -1.61 2.61
CA LYS A 140 7.54 -2.28 1.76
C LYS A 140 8.83 -1.45 1.66
N THR A 141 8.70 -0.15 1.43
CA THR A 141 9.84 0.79 1.34
C THR A 141 10.61 0.88 2.66
N ILE A 142 9.91 0.92 3.80
CA ILE A 142 10.55 0.87 5.13
C ILE A 142 11.34 -0.43 5.31
N LYS A 143 10.77 -1.59 4.95
CA LYS A 143 11.47 -2.88 5.03
C LYS A 143 12.74 -2.90 4.17
N GLN A 144 12.66 -2.37 2.94
CA GLN A 144 13.82 -2.24 2.05
C GLN A 144 14.89 -1.34 2.65
N ARG A 145 14.51 -0.16 3.15
CA ARG A 145 15.43 0.77 3.83
C ARG A 145 16.09 0.12 5.04
N THR A 146 15.34 -0.58 5.89
CA THR A 146 15.89 -1.27 7.06
C THR A 146 16.89 -2.35 6.64
N ARG A 147 16.61 -3.10 5.56
CA ARG A 147 17.56 -4.08 5.02
C ARG A 147 18.86 -3.42 4.56
N LEU A 148 18.79 -2.32 3.82
CA LEU A 148 19.97 -1.58 3.38
C LEU A 148 20.77 -1.00 4.55
N LYS A 149 20.08 -0.50 5.59
CA LYS A 149 20.73 -0.02 6.82
C LYS A 149 21.54 -1.13 7.50
N ILE A 150 20.97 -2.33 7.63
CA ILE A 150 21.68 -3.49 8.17
C ILE A 150 22.88 -3.87 7.30
N GLN A 151 22.72 -3.89 5.97
CA GLN A 151 23.81 -4.18 5.04
C GLN A 151 24.94 -3.16 5.13
N LEU A 152 24.61 -1.86 5.22
CA LEU A 152 25.58 -0.79 5.41
C LEU A 152 26.40 -1.01 6.68
N THR A 153 25.75 -1.34 7.80
CA THR A 153 26.46 -1.65 9.05
C THR A 153 27.43 -2.81 8.85
N THR A 154 27.01 -3.89 8.18
CA THR A 154 27.90 -5.02 7.87
C THR A 154 29.10 -4.62 7.03
N TYR A 155 28.92 -3.79 6.01
CA TYR A 155 30.02 -3.31 5.17
C TYR A 155 30.99 -2.41 5.96
N VAL A 156 30.44 -1.55 6.81
CA VAL A 156 31.24 -0.68 7.67
C VAL A 156 32.01 -1.50 8.71
N ASP A 157 31.42 -2.56 9.28
CA ASP A 157 32.12 -3.46 10.22
C ASP A 157 33.31 -4.17 9.56
N GLN A 158 33.23 -4.49 8.26
CA GLN A 158 34.32 -5.11 7.50
C GLN A 158 35.46 -4.13 7.21
N VAL A 159 35.15 -2.85 6.94
CA VAL A 159 36.13 -1.84 6.50
C VAL A 159 36.67 -1.01 7.66
N PHE A 160 35.86 -0.72 8.67
CA PHE A 160 36.20 0.13 9.81
C PHE A 160 35.41 -0.27 11.08
N PRO A 161 35.72 -1.41 11.71
CA PRO A 161 34.94 -1.94 12.84
C PRO A 161 34.90 -1.02 14.06
N GLU A 162 35.88 -0.12 14.24
CA GLU A 162 35.94 0.78 15.39
C GLU A 162 35.02 2.00 15.27
N ILE A 163 34.58 2.35 14.06
CA ILE A 163 33.82 3.58 13.81
C ILE A 163 32.47 3.61 14.52
N GLN A 164 31.84 2.45 14.72
CA GLN A 164 30.56 2.34 15.41
C GLN A 164 30.64 2.76 16.89
N TYR A 165 31.79 2.57 17.54
CA TYR A 165 31.98 2.97 18.94
C TYR A 165 32.21 4.47 19.09
N PHE A 166 32.70 5.13 18.03
CA PHE A 166 32.88 6.58 18.01
C PHE A 166 31.53 7.30 17.94
N PHE A 167 30.63 6.83 17.07
CA PHE A 167 29.30 7.41 16.89
C PHE A 167 28.27 6.79 17.83
N LYS A 168 28.20 7.29 19.08
CA LYS A 168 27.29 6.78 20.12
C LYS A 168 25.81 6.74 19.73
N SER A 169 25.36 7.63 18.85
CA SER A 169 23.97 7.65 18.35
C SER A 169 23.74 6.74 17.13
N GLY A 170 24.72 5.92 16.76
CA GLY A 170 24.67 4.94 15.67
C GLY A 170 25.19 5.46 14.32
N LEU A 171 25.31 4.57 13.35
CA LEU A 171 25.86 4.86 12.01
C LEU A 171 24.90 5.61 11.09
N HIS A 172 23.60 5.57 11.36
CA HIS A 172 22.56 6.14 10.48
C HIS A 172 22.29 7.61 10.78
N GLN A 173 23.34 8.43 10.72
CA GLN A 173 23.26 9.88 10.89
C GLN A 173 23.74 10.58 9.62
N HIS A 174 23.19 11.76 9.33
CA HIS A 174 23.56 12.52 8.14
C HIS A 174 25.07 12.84 8.08
N ALA A 175 25.70 13.15 9.22
CA ALA A 175 27.14 13.40 9.29
C ALA A 175 27.99 12.17 8.93
N VAL A 176 27.58 10.98 9.38
CA VAL A 176 28.28 9.73 9.09
C VAL A 176 28.12 9.37 7.63
N TYR A 177 26.93 9.56 7.05
CA TYR A 177 26.68 9.35 5.62
C TYR A 177 27.49 10.31 4.75
N ALA A 178 27.58 11.58 5.12
CA ALA A 178 28.40 12.55 4.41
C ALA A 178 29.89 12.16 4.44
N LEU A 179 30.39 11.74 5.61
CA LEU A 179 31.76 11.26 5.76
C LEU A 179 32.03 10.03 4.90
N LEU A 180 31.22 8.97 5.02
CA LEU A 180 31.43 7.71 4.33
C LEU A 180 31.20 7.81 2.81
N LYS A 181 30.45 8.81 2.34
CA LYS A 181 30.34 9.12 0.90
C LYS A 181 31.63 9.70 0.31
N GLU A 182 32.36 10.50 1.09
CA GLU A 182 33.63 11.10 0.65
C GLU A 182 34.86 10.23 0.97
N ALA A 183 34.83 9.53 2.10
CA ALA A 183 35.93 8.70 2.61
C ALA A 183 35.38 7.40 3.23
N PRO A 184 35.05 6.40 2.41
CA PRO A 184 34.49 5.12 2.88
C PRO A 184 35.49 4.24 3.65
N SER A 185 36.80 4.44 3.49
CA SER A 185 37.83 3.64 4.18
C SER A 185 38.56 4.42 5.30
N PRO A 186 39.07 3.72 6.33
CA PRO A 186 39.83 4.38 7.41
C PRO A 186 41.10 5.08 6.88
N LYS A 187 41.71 4.56 5.81
CA LYS A 187 42.88 5.19 5.17
C LYS A 187 42.54 6.53 4.53
N GLU A 188 41.38 6.63 3.86
CA GLU A 188 40.91 7.89 3.27
C GLU A 188 40.54 8.90 4.36
N ILE A 189 39.90 8.45 5.44
CA ILE A 189 39.59 9.32 6.59
C ILE A 189 40.90 9.82 7.24
N ALA A 190 41.90 8.96 7.36
CA ALA A 190 43.21 9.32 7.92
C ALA A 190 44.00 10.32 7.05
N SER A 191 43.83 10.25 5.71
CA SER A 191 44.51 11.12 4.74
C SER A 191 43.79 12.46 4.52
N MET A 192 42.50 12.56 4.86
CA MET A 192 41.73 13.80 4.77
C MET A 192 42.38 14.97 5.53
N HIS A 193 42.30 16.16 4.92
CA HIS A 193 42.79 17.38 5.55
C HIS A 193 41.95 17.74 6.79
N MET A 194 42.60 18.10 7.89
CA MET A 194 41.94 18.29 9.19
C MET A 194 40.84 19.37 9.15
N THR A 195 41.06 20.46 8.41
CA THR A 195 40.03 21.52 8.27
C THR A 195 38.82 21.04 7.49
N HIS A 196 39.02 20.22 6.45
CA HIS A 196 37.94 19.66 5.64
C HIS A 196 37.12 18.66 6.47
N LEU A 197 37.79 17.71 7.14
CA LEU A 197 37.13 16.72 8.00
C LEU A 197 36.31 17.39 9.12
N ALA A 198 36.87 18.39 9.79
CA ALA A 198 36.16 19.13 10.84
C ALA A 198 34.96 19.92 10.29
N ASN A 199 35.11 20.56 9.13
CA ASN A 199 34.00 21.28 8.51
C ASN A 199 32.90 20.33 8.03
N LEU A 200 33.26 19.22 7.39
CA LEU A 200 32.32 18.21 6.90
C LEU A 200 31.46 17.67 8.05
N LEU A 201 32.08 17.27 9.16
CA LEU A 201 31.38 16.79 10.34
C LEU A 201 30.55 17.89 11.00
N LYS A 202 31.09 19.10 11.16
CA LYS A 202 30.38 20.21 11.82
C LYS A 202 29.13 20.64 11.06
N VAL A 203 29.22 20.79 9.73
CA VAL A 203 28.10 21.21 8.88
C VAL A 203 27.00 20.14 8.87
N ASN A 204 27.36 18.87 8.60
CA ASN A 204 26.38 17.78 8.48
C ASN A 204 25.82 17.27 9.82
N SER A 205 26.35 17.76 10.95
CA SER A 205 25.84 17.46 12.30
C SER A 205 25.22 18.66 12.99
N HIS A 206 25.03 19.79 12.29
CA HIS A 206 24.50 21.01 12.90
C HIS A 206 25.31 21.47 14.14
N GLY A 207 26.63 21.25 14.11
CA GLY A 207 27.55 21.65 15.19
C GLY A 207 27.76 20.64 16.31
N HIS A 208 27.14 19.45 16.25
CA HIS A 208 27.35 18.42 17.29
C HIS A 208 28.76 17.83 17.28
N PHE A 209 29.41 17.74 16.12
CA PHE A 209 30.80 17.30 16.02
C PHE A 209 31.79 18.47 15.98
N THR A 210 32.67 18.52 16.99
CA THR A 210 33.69 19.55 17.14
C THR A 210 34.98 19.19 16.38
N LYS A 211 35.88 20.18 16.25
CA LYS A 211 37.21 19.97 15.68
C LYS A 211 38.05 18.96 16.47
N GLU A 212 37.82 18.86 17.77
CA GLU A 212 38.50 17.88 18.64
C GLU A 212 38.05 16.46 18.32
N GLN A 213 36.73 16.25 18.18
CA GLN A 213 36.17 14.97 17.77
C GLN A 213 36.63 14.57 16.37
N ALA A 214 36.72 15.51 15.43
CA ALA A 214 37.30 15.25 14.10
C ALA A 214 38.77 14.77 14.19
N LYS A 215 39.54 15.34 15.12
CA LYS A 215 40.92 14.90 15.38
C LYS A 215 40.97 13.51 15.98
N GLU A 216 40.11 13.21 16.96
CA GLU A 216 39.98 11.87 17.56
C GLU A 216 39.61 10.83 16.52
N LEU A 217 38.65 11.12 15.65
CA LEU A 217 38.23 10.23 14.57
C LEU A 217 39.39 9.95 13.60
N ARG A 218 40.17 10.98 13.24
CA ARG A 218 41.35 10.80 12.38
C ARG A 218 42.40 9.90 13.04
N VAL A 219 42.64 10.08 14.34
CA VAL A 219 43.57 9.23 15.11
C VAL A 219 43.04 7.79 15.20
N LEU A 220 41.73 7.61 15.38
CA LEU A 220 41.09 6.30 15.37
C LEU A 220 41.27 5.61 14.01
N ALA A 221 41.05 6.33 12.93
CA ALA A 221 41.21 5.81 11.57
C ALA A 221 42.66 5.41 11.26
N GLN A 222 43.65 6.13 11.78
CA GLN A 222 45.07 5.76 11.66
C GLN A 222 45.44 4.48 12.42
N LYS A 223 44.72 4.15 13.48
CA LYS A 223 44.97 2.98 14.34
C LYS A 223 44.03 1.80 14.04
N SER A 224 43.09 1.98 13.10
CA SER A 224 42.09 0.97 12.79
C SER A 224 42.73 -0.29 12.23
N VAL A 225 42.18 -1.44 12.62
CA VAL A 225 42.52 -2.74 12.01
C VAL A 225 41.87 -2.94 10.64
N GLY A 226 40.98 -2.01 10.25
CA GLY A 226 40.26 -2.00 9.00
C GLY A 226 41.16 -1.97 7.77
N ALA A 227 40.83 -2.82 6.80
CA ALA A 227 41.54 -2.87 5.53
C ALA A 227 40.94 -1.89 4.51
N ASN A 228 41.77 -1.41 3.59
CA ASN A 228 41.25 -0.68 2.42
C ASN A 228 40.80 -1.70 1.38
N ASP A 229 39.50 -1.92 1.30
CA ASP A 229 38.86 -2.71 0.26
C ASP A 229 38.04 -1.78 -0.64
N SER A 230 38.52 -1.59 -1.87
CA SER A 230 37.86 -0.72 -2.85
C SER A 230 36.49 -1.26 -3.28
N ALA A 231 36.29 -2.58 -3.27
CA ALA A 231 35.01 -3.20 -3.62
C ALA A 231 33.95 -2.97 -2.54
N ILE A 232 34.32 -3.06 -1.26
CA ILE A 232 33.39 -2.75 -0.16
C ILE A 232 33.16 -1.23 -0.06
N SER A 233 34.18 -0.41 -0.32
CA SER A 233 34.06 1.05 -0.34
C SER A 233 33.02 1.55 -1.35
N ILE A 234 33.00 0.95 -2.55
CA ILE A 234 31.95 1.24 -3.56
C ILE A 234 30.57 0.80 -3.04
N GLN A 235 30.46 -0.36 -2.38
CA GLN A 235 29.20 -0.82 -1.81
C GLN A 235 28.67 0.10 -0.70
N ILE A 236 29.54 0.64 0.15
CA ILE A 236 29.18 1.60 1.21
C ILE A 236 28.56 2.86 0.58
N THR A 237 29.27 3.49 -0.35
CA THR A 237 28.80 4.74 -0.98
C THR A 237 27.48 4.55 -1.73
N GLN A 238 27.34 3.48 -2.51
CA GLN A 238 26.11 3.16 -3.23
C GLN A 238 24.95 2.81 -2.29
N THR A 239 25.21 2.06 -1.20
CA THR A 239 24.17 1.71 -0.22
C THR A 239 23.64 2.94 0.49
N ILE A 240 24.51 3.90 0.84
CA ILE A 240 24.09 5.18 1.42
C ILE A 240 23.19 5.95 0.46
N GLN A 241 23.57 6.07 -0.81
CA GLN A 241 22.72 6.74 -1.82
C GLN A 241 21.36 6.06 -1.98
N GLN A 242 21.30 4.73 -1.93
CA GLN A 242 20.03 4.00 -1.97
C GLN A 242 19.18 4.27 -0.72
N ILE A 243 19.78 4.35 0.47
CA ILE A 243 19.06 4.70 1.70
C ILE A 243 18.47 6.11 1.59
N GLU A 244 19.27 7.09 1.18
CA GLU A 244 18.83 8.49 0.99
C GLU A 244 17.70 8.59 -0.05
N LEU A 245 17.79 7.82 -1.14
CA LEU A 245 16.72 7.73 -2.13
C LEU A 245 15.42 7.19 -1.51
N LEU A 246 15.49 6.08 -0.75
CA LEU A 246 14.30 5.51 -0.11
C LEU A 246 13.72 6.44 0.96
N ASP A 247 14.55 7.21 1.69
CA ASP A 247 14.10 8.24 2.62
C ASP A 247 13.29 9.33 1.89
N SER A 248 13.81 9.86 0.77
CA SER A 248 13.08 10.85 -0.03
C SER A 248 11.77 10.30 -0.64
N GLN A 249 11.74 9.01 -1.00
CA GLN A 249 10.53 8.36 -1.49
C GLN A 249 9.50 8.21 -0.36
N LEU A 250 9.93 7.88 0.86
CA LEU A 250 9.06 7.81 2.02
C LEU A 250 8.42 9.16 2.34
N GLU A 251 9.19 10.25 2.29
CA GLU A 251 8.66 11.61 2.50
C GLU A 251 7.54 11.94 1.50
N LYS A 252 7.72 11.60 0.22
CA LYS A 252 6.68 11.80 -0.81
C LYS A 252 5.42 10.99 -0.54
N ILE A 253 5.57 9.72 -0.16
CA ILE A 253 4.44 8.85 0.17
C ILE A 253 3.68 9.39 1.39
N GLU A 254 4.40 9.81 2.42
CA GLU A 254 3.82 10.33 3.66
C GLU A 254 3.13 11.68 3.45
N ALA A 255 3.64 12.53 2.56
CA ALA A 255 2.99 13.77 2.16
C ALA A 255 1.65 13.50 1.46
N GLU A 256 1.63 12.61 0.46
CA GLU A 256 0.41 12.23 -0.27
C GLU A 256 -0.66 11.66 0.67
N MET A 257 -0.25 10.73 1.55
CA MET A 257 -1.15 10.16 2.57
C MET A 257 -1.71 11.23 3.50
N THR A 258 -0.90 12.23 3.86
CA THR A 258 -1.31 13.33 4.73
C THR A 258 -2.34 14.21 4.03
N ASP A 259 -2.18 14.49 2.74
CA ASP A 259 -3.08 15.35 1.99
C ASP A 259 -4.45 14.69 1.78
N ILE A 260 -4.49 13.39 1.46
CA ILE A 260 -5.74 12.62 1.40
C ILE A 260 -6.46 12.63 2.76
N MET A 261 -5.71 12.48 3.86
CA MET A 261 -6.29 12.48 5.20
C MET A 261 -6.83 13.85 5.62
N LYS A 262 -6.15 14.94 5.25
CA LYS A 262 -6.64 16.31 5.49
C LYS A 262 -7.90 16.61 4.69
N PHE A 263 -7.96 16.16 3.44
CA PHE A 263 -9.12 16.35 2.59
C PHE A 263 -10.37 15.65 3.16
N ASN A 264 -10.19 14.43 3.66
CA ASN A 264 -11.30 13.62 4.18
C ASN A 264 -11.75 13.98 5.60
N ASP A 265 -10.96 14.74 6.36
CA ASP A 265 -11.23 15.20 7.74
C ASP A 265 -11.91 14.15 8.63
N SER A 266 -11.36 12.94 8.64
CA SER A 266 -11.99 11.80 9.32
C SER A 266 -11.90 11.91 10.83
N VAL A 267 -12.95 11.45 11.51
CA VAL A 267 -13.03 11.33 12.99
C VAL A 267 -11.89 10.54 13.62
N ILE A 268 -11.17 9.70 12.87
CA ILE A 268 -10.02 8.97 13.39
C ILE A 268 -8.91 9.91 13.91
N MET A 269 -8.85 11.13 13.37
CA MET A 269 -7.88 12.16 13.76
C MET A 269 -8.17 12.77 15.14
N THR A 270 -9.37 12.54 15.71
CA THR A 270 -9.70 13.01 17.07
C THR A 270 -9.13 12.10 18.15
N ILE A 271 -8.58 10.93 17.80
CA ILE A 271 -8.05 9.96 18.75
C ILE A 271 -6.64 10.38 19.17
N PRO A 272 -6.39 10.62 20.48
CA PRO A 272 -5.07 11.00 20.97
C PRO A 272 -3.99 9.96 20.58
N GLY A 273 -2.90 10.42 19.98
CA GLY A 273 -1.79 9.57 19.54
C GLY A 273 -1.91 9.01 18.12
N ILE A 274 -3.03 9.22 17.42
CA ILE A 274 -3.17 8.86 16.00
C ILE A 274 -2.82 10.05 15.12
N GLY A 275 -1.70 9.96 14.41
CA GLY A 275 -1.33 10.91 13.36
C GLY A 275 -1.81 10.47 11.98
N TYR A 276 -1.67 11.35 10.98
CA TYR A 276 -2.14 11.15 9.60
C TYR A 276 -1.69 9.83 8.98
N ILE A 277 -0.44 9.42 9.21
CA ILE A 277 0.10 8.17 8.64
C ILE A 277 -0.59 6.95 9.24
N ASN A 278 -0.66 6.86 10.57
CA ASN A 278 -1.31 5.73 11.24
C ASN A 278 -2.82 5.71 10.98
N GLY A 279 -3.46 6.88 11.02
CA GLY A 279 -4.87 7.05 10.70
C GLY A 279 -5.19 6.61 9.27
N GLY A 280 -4.40 7.07 8.29
CA GLY A 280 -4.54 6.69 6.89
C GLY A 280 -4.29 5.21 6.64
N MET A 281 -3.34 4.60 7.35
CA MET A 281 -3.12 3.15 7.28
C MET A 281 -4.32 2.35 7.82
N ILE A 282 -4.92 2.79 8.92
CA ILE A 282 -6.12 2.15 9.48
C ILE A 282 -7.27 2.30 8.48
N LEU A 283 -7.59 3.53 8.10
CA LEU A 283 -8.69 3.83 7.18
C LEU A 283 -8.54 3.14 5.82
N GLY A 284 -7.34 3.06 5.26
CA GLY A 284 -7.12 2.32 4.01
C GLY A 284 -7.41 0.82 4.13
N GLU A 285 -7.20 0.20 5.29
CA GLU A 285 -7.51 -1.21 5.47
C GLU A 285 -8.99 -1.45 5.81
N ILE A 286 -9.60 -0.60 6.63
CA ILE A 286 -10.99 -0.78 7.09
C ILE A 286 -12.03 -0.13 6.17
N GLY A 287 -11.64 0.87 5.38
CA GLY A 287 -12.53 1.73 4.61
C GLY A 287 -13.43 2.58 5.51
N ASP A 288 -14.61 2.92 5.01
CA ASP A 288 -15.65 3.60 5.79
C ASP A 288 -16.05 2.79 7.04
N ILE A 289 -15.91 3.42 8.20
CA ILE A 289 -16.23 2.83 9.50
C ILE A 289 -17.72 2.51 9.66
N HIS A 290 -18.61 3.25 9.00
CA HIS A 290 -20.06 3.08 9.14
C HIS A 290 -20.57 1.78 8.50
N ARG A 291 -19.74 1.09 7.73
CA ARG A 291 -20.04 -0.25 7.22
C ARG A 291 -20.13 -1.31 8.33
N PHE A 292 -19.57 -1.01 9.51
CA PHE A 292 -19.61 -1.89 10.67
C PHE A 292 -20.71 -1.42 11.61
N SER A 293 -21.79 -2.21 11.72
CA SER A 293 -22.91 -1.86 12.61
C SER A 293 -22.55 -1.93 14.10
N ASN A 294 -21.44 -2.57 14.45
CA ASN A 294 -20.90 -2.60 15.81
C ASN A 294 -19.38 -2.88 15.80
N PRO A 295 -18.66 -2.58 16.88
CA PRO A 295 -17.20 -2.81 16.98
C PRO A 295 -16.79 -4.28 16.80
N ASN A 296 -17.62 -5.24 17.23
CA ASN A 296 -17.31 -6.67 17.09
C ASN A 296 -17.22 -7.10 15.62
N LYS A 297 -18.03 -6.50 14.73
CA LYS A 297 -17.92 -6.74 13.29
C LYS A 297 -16.63 -6.22 12.70
N LEU A 298 -16.08 -5.13 13.24
CA LEU A 298 -14.75 -4.65 12.86
C LEU A 298 -13.66 -5.62 13.33
N LEU A 299 -13.77 -6.14 14.56
CA LEU A 299 -12.85 -7.17 15.08
C LEU A 299 -12.89 -8.45 14.25
N ALA A 300 -14.09 -8.92 13.89
CA ALA A 300 -14.28 -10.07 13.01
C ALA A 300 -13.69 -9.84 11.62
N PHE A 301 -13.86 -8.63 11.07
CA PHE A 301 -13.23 -8.25 9.80
C PHE A 301 -11.70 -8.20 9.90
N ALA A 302 -11.15 -7.76 11.03
CA ALA A 302 -9.72 -7.78 11.30
C ALA A 302 -9.17 -9.20 11.58
N GLY A 303 -10.03 -10.22 11.67
CA GLY A 303 -9.65 -11.59 12.02
C GLY A 303 -9.24 -11.76 13.49
N LEU A 304 -9.68 -10.85 14.36
CA LEU A 304 -9.38 -10.82 15.80
C LEU A 304 -10.55 -11.32 16.65
N ASP A 305 -11.65 -11.74 16.02
CA ASP A 305 -12.81 -12.29 16.73
C ASP A 305 -12.56 -13.77 17.08
N PRO A 306 -12.64 -14.15 18.36
CA PRO A 306 -12.46 -15.54 18.78
C PRO A 306 -13.52 -16.44 18.14
N SER A 307 -13.07 -17.58 17.62
CA SER A 307 -13.97 -18.53 16.95
C SER A 307 -14.75 -19.32 17.99
N VAL A 308 -16.08 -19.17 18.02
CA VAL A 308 -16.92 -19.97 18.92
C VAL A 308 -17.15 -21.35 18.30
N TYR A 309 -16.46 -22.35 18.84
CA TYR A 309 -16.78 -23.75 18.57
C TYR A 309 -17.80 -24.25 19.59
N GLN A 310 -19.06 -24.37 19.14
CA GLN A 310 -20.11 -25.04 19.89
C GLN A 310 -20.38 -26.43 19.31
N SER A 311 -20.05 -27.46 20.07
CA SER A 311 -20.66 -28.78 19.90
C SER A 311 -21.71 -28.98 21.00
N GLY A 312 -22.69 -29.86 20.79
CA GLY A 312 -23.89 -29.98 21.64
C GLY A 312 -23.68 -30.11 23.16
N ASN A 313 -22.46 -30.43 23.62
CA ASN A 313 -22.08 -30.51 25.04
C ASN A 313 -20.85 -29.66 25.44
N PHE A 314 -20.29 -28.82 24.55
CA PHE A 314 -19.10 -28.03 24.89
C PHE A 314 -19.08 -26.67 24.19
N GLN A 315 -18.88 -25.61 25.00
CA GLN A 315 -18.58 -24.26 24.53
C GLN A 315 -17.10 -23.96 24.80
N ALA A 316 -16.31 -23.85 23.74
CA ALA A 316 -14.98 -23.25 23.83
C ALA A 316 -15.01 -21.85 23.19
N LYS A 317 -14.40 -20.87 23.88
CA LYS A 317 -13.99 -19.60 23.29
C LYS A 317 -12.47 -19.60 23.19
N THR A 318 -11.94 -19.51 21.97
CA THR A 318 -10.51 -19.30 21.68
C THR A 318 -10.37 -18.09 20.81
#